data_AF-A0A453SBY8-F1
#
_entry.id   AF-A0A453SBY8-F1
#
_cell.length_a   1.000
_cell.length_b   1.000
_cell.length_c   1.000
_cell.angle_alpha   90.00
_cell.angle_beta   90.00
_cell.angle_gamma   90.00
#
_symmetry.space_group_name_H-M   'P 1'
#
loop_
_entity.id
_entity.type
_entity.pdbx_description
1 polymer ?
#
loop_
_entity_poly.entity_id
_entity_poly.type
_entity_poly.pdbx_seq_one_letter_code
_entity_poly.pdbx_strand_id
1 'polypeptide(L)'
;PSRKRRRRARPTWPHLRHRFRLTDVSASRPQYPPGRLAIPPPTCLSSPQLFHQTPCPLRLALSSLRANMAALGTLVVYRTVFAALGCLMVGTLVYTCITDGSPFRAELLTPWMVTTLIDFYVNMAAISTWVVYKEGNWISSIFWVVLLICLGSATTCAYIVSKLFEITSSGLSQNPLDLLLLRQDNLPERKCSFVVIGRTIFSILGILMAALVTYTVITDGLPFRKDLLTPWMAATLIDFYINIFAISVWVVHRESTWISAVIWICLLICFGSITTCGYIVVQLLQVSYQDPVYHLLLNSHSKYGIAPLQKI
;
A
#
# COMPACT_ATOMS: atom_id res chain seq x y z
N PRO A 1 56.58 -18.29 -18.28
CA PRO A 1 56.42 -16.84 -18.06
C PRO A 1 55.69 -16.53 -16.73
N SER A 2 56.49 -16.09 -15.74
CA SER A 2 56.15 -15.34 -14.51
C SER A 2 55.04 -15.81 -13.55
N ARG A 3 55.51 -16.42 -12.46
CA ARG A 3 54.92 -16.55 -11.11
C ARG A 3 54.31 -15.25 -10.57
N LYS A 4 53.24 -15.38 -9.78
CA LYS A 4 53.20 -14.80 -8.41
C LYS A 4 52.21 -15.55 -7.50
N ARG A 5 52.81 -16.21 -6.51
CA ARG A 5 52.19 -16.88 -5.36
C ARG A 5 52.38 -15.93 -4.19
N ARG A 6 51.33 -15.53 -3.46
CA ARG A 6 51.48 -15.08 -2.06
C ARG A 6 50.39 -15.69 -1.18
N ARG A 7 50.88 -16.30 -0.11
CA ARG A 7 50.19 -17.00 0.96
C ARG A 7 49.83 -16.02 2.09
N ARG A 8 48.78 -16.39 2.84
CA ARG A 8 48.56 -16.22 4.30
C ARG A 8 48.50 -14.79 4.87
N ALA A 9 47.39 -14.51 5.56
CA ALA A 9 47.37 -14.44 7.03
C ALA A 9 45.92 -14.34 7.55
N ARG A 10 45.53 -15.26 8.44
CA ARG A 10 44.50 -15.00 9.46
C ARG A 10 45.09 -14.02 10.47
N PRO A 11 44.24 -13.25 11.16
CA PRO A 11 44.42 -13.10 12.59
C PRO A 11 43.18 -13.55 13.36
N THR A 12 43.46 -13.85 14.61
CA THR A 12 42.66 -14.58 15.58
C THR A 12 42.66 -13.73 16.85
N TRP A 13 41.54 -13.73 17.58
CA TRP A 13 41.37 -13.28 18.99
C TRP A 13 41.38 -11.75 19.26
N PRO A 14 40.87 -11.25 20.43
CA PRO A 14 40.44 -11.96 21.64
C PRO A 14 39.12 -11.49 22.31
N HIS A 15 38.71 -12.31 23.28
CA HIS A 15 37.86 -12.00 24.44
C HIS A 15 38.11 -10.63 25.11
N LEU A 16 37.04 -9.89 25.39
CA LEU A 16 36.85 -8.99 26.54
C LEU A 16 35.36 -9.10 26.90
N ARG A 17 34.89 -9.75 27.98
CA ARG A 17 35.24 -9.66 29.41
C ARG A 17 35.14 -8.22 29.95
N HIS A 18 33.91 -7.68 29.98
CA HIS A 18 33.60 -6.53 30.84
C HIS A 18 33.02 -6.99 32.17
N ARG A 19 33.68 -6.52 33.23
CA ARG A 19 33.43 -6.77 34.64
C ARG A 19 32.04 -6.27 35.05
N PHE A 20 31.29 -7.16 35.72
CA PHE A 20 30.40 -6.76 36.80
C PHE A 20 31.24 -6.10 37.89
N ARG A 21 30.98 -4.82 38.18
CA ARG A 21 31.45 -4.16 39.39
C ARG A 21 30.23 -4.06 40.31
N LEU A 22 30.15 -5.00 41.25
CA LEU A 22 29.33 -4.89 42.45
C LEU A 22 29.91 -3.74 43.28
N THR A 23 29.08 -2.74 43.56
CA THR A 23 29.30 -1.82 44.67
C THR A 23 28.11 -1.95 45.59
N ASP A 24 28.40 -2.47 46.78
CA ASP A 24 27.57 -2.41 47.97
C ASP A 24 27.05 -1.00 48.22
N VAL A 25 25.74 -0.90 48.48
CA VAL A 25 25.20 0.05 49.46
C VAL A 25 24.22 -0.73 50.31
N SER A 26 24.73 -1.13 51.47
CA SER A 26 23.97 -1.59 52.63
C SER A 26 23.54 -0.37 53.46
N ALA A 27 22.59 -0.60 54.38
CA ALA A 27 22.09 0.29 55.43
C ALA A 27 20.91 1.22 55.00
N SER A 28 19.78 1.35 55.70
CA SER A 28 19.40 0.98 57.07
C SER A 28 17.87 0.98 57.21
N ARG A 29 17.31 0.03 57.96
CA ARG A 29 15.99 0.17 58.61
C ARG A 29 16.10 1.15 59.79
N PRO A 30 14.97 1.73 60.23
CA PRO A 30 14.72 1.82 61.67
C PRO A 30 13.38 1.20 62.09
N GLN A 31 13.36 0.74 63.33
CA GLN A 31 12.31 -0.05 63.97
C GLN A 31 11.86 0.65 65.26
N TYR A 32 10.57 1.06 65.30
CA TYR A 32 9.59 1.20 66.42
C TYR A 32 9.93 1.98 67.73
N PRO A 33 8.93 2.62 68.41
CA PRO A 33 8.03 1.92 69.37
C PRO A 33 6.53 2.41 69.39
N PRO A 34 5.65 1.78 70.20
CA PRO A 34 4.20 1.80 70.04
C PRO A 34 3.46 2.74 71.02
N GLY A 35 2.20 3.07 70.72
CA GLY A 35 1.23 3.49 71.75
C GLY A 35 0.15 4.47 71.31
N ARG A 36 -1.09 3.99 71.14
CA ARG A 36 -2.32 4.37 71.88
C ARG A 36 -3.58 4.16 71.04
N LEU A 37 -4.46 3.32 71.58
CA LEU A 37 -5.89 3.25 71.27
C LEU A 37 -6.56 4.62 71.48
N ALA A 38 -7.36 5.07 70.52
CA ALA A 38 -8.49 5.97 70.74
C ALA A 38 -9.53 5.81 69.61
N ILE A 39 -10.76 5.49 70.01
CA ILE A 39 -12.03 5.40 69.27
C ILE A 39 -13.09 5.97 70.24
N PRO A 40 -14.22 6.61 69.86
CA PRO A 40 -14.63 7.43 68.68
C PRO A 40 -15.19 8.81 69.18
N PRO A 41 -16.17 9.58 68.60
CA PRO A 41 -17.45 9.24 67.91
C PRO A 41 -17.68 9.98 66.56
N PRO A 42 -18.82 9.76 65.86
CA PRO A 42 -18.97 10.01 64.42
C PRO A 42 -19.66 11.34 64.10
N THR A 43 -19.32 11.97 62.97
CA THR A 43 -20.16 13.01 62.36
C THR A 43 -19.99 13.07 60.84
N CYS A 44 -21.08 12.70 60.16
CA CYS A 44 -21.64 13.25 58.92
C CYS A 44 -20.75 13.43 57.67
N LEU A 45 -20.91 12.46 56.77
CA LEU A 45 -20.76 12.58 55.32
C LEU A 45 -21.70 13.66 54.74
N SER A 46 -21.16 14.58 53.93
CA SER A 46 -21.87 15.13 52.77
C SER A 46 -20.90 15.85 51.81
N SER A 47 -20.29 15.08 50.91
CA SER A 47 -19.74 15.61 49.65
C SER A 47 -20.26 14.72 48.52
N PRO A 48 -20.92 15.27 47.48
CA PRO A 48 -21.37 14.45 46.35
C PRO A 48 -20.15 14.09 45.51
N GLN A 49 -19.74 12.82 45.63
CA GLN A 49 -18.81 12.20 44.71
C GLN A 49 -19.44 12.19 43.32
N LEU A 50 -18.80 12.90 42.40
CA LEU A 50 -19.00 12.84 40.97
C LEU A 50 -18.79 11.37 40.54
N PHE A 51 -19.89 10.63 40.36
CA PHE A 51 -19.86 9.26 39.88
C PHE A 51 -19.41 9.27 38.41
N HIS A 52 -18.09 9.23 38.19
CA HIS A 52 -17.52 8.89 36.90
C HIS A 52 -17.94 7.45 36.61
N GLN A 53 -19.04 7.26 35.89
CA GLN A 53 -19.46 5.96 35.37
C GLN A 53 -18.34 5.45 34.45
N THR A 54 -17.46 4.61 34.99
CA THR A 54 -16.58 3.78 34.18
C THR A 54 -17.46 2.75 33.48
N PRO A 55 -17.48 2.68 32.13
CA PRO A 55 -18.30 1.71 31.43
C PRO A 55 -17.89 0.29 31.86
N CYS A 56 -18.85 -0.54 32.25
CA CYS A 56 -18.59 -1.91 32.71
C CYS A 56 -17.69 -2.65 31.69
N PRO A 57 -16.68 -3.41 32.14
CA PRO A 57 -15.75 -4.13 31.26
C PRO A 57 -16.46 -5.10 30.32
N LEU A 58 -17.61 -5.66 30.74
CA LEU A 58 -18.47 -6.50 29.91
C LEU A 58 -19.12 -5.72 28.74
N ARG A 59 -19.48 -4.44 28.95
CA ARG A 59 -20.09 -3.58 27.92
C ARG A 59 -19.07 -3.15 26.88
N LEU A 60 -17.84 -2.85 27.32
CA LEU A 60 -16.68 -2.63 26.46
C LEU A 60 -16.33 -3.89 25.66
N ALA A 61 -16.28 -5.05 26.31
CA ALA A 61 -16.03 -6.33 25.65
C ALA A 61 -17.14 -6.72 24.65
N LEU A 62 -18.41 -6.48 24.96
CA LEU A 62 -19.50 -6.72 24.01
C LEU A 62 -19.45 -5.75 22.82
N SER A 63 -19.10 -4.49 23.08
CA SER A 63 -18.96 -3.47 22.04
C SER A 63 -17.78 -3.76 21.11
N SER A 64 -16.66 -4.25 21.65
CA SER A 64 -15.51 -4.68 20.87
C SER A 64 -15.79 -6.00 20.14
N LEU A 65 -16.51 -6.95 20.74
CA LEU A 65 -16.96 -8.17 20.05
C LEU A 65 -17.90 -7.82 18.89
N ARG A 66 -18.86 -6.91 19.10
CA ARG A 66 -19.81 -6.49 18.07
C ARG A 66 -19.12 -5.72 16.94
N ALA A 67 -18.16 -4.87 17.26
CA ALA A 67 -17.32 -4.19 16.29
C ALA A 67 -16.43 -5.18 15.50
N ASN A 68 -15.85 -6.18 16.17
CA ASN A 68 -15.06 -7.23 15.53
C ASN A 68 -15.94 -8.12 14.63
N MET A 69 -17.15 -8.48 15.06
CA MET A 69 -18.10 -9.21 14.22
C MET A 69 -18.57 -8.40 13.00
N ALA A 70 -18.81 -7.10 13.16
CA ALA A 70 -19.16 -6.22 12.04
C ALA A 70 -17.99 -6.07 11.05
N ALA A 71 -16.76 -5.94 11.55
CA ALA A 71 -15.55 -5.90 10.73
C ALA A 71 -15.31 -7.23 10.00
N LEU A 72 -15.53 -8.36 10.65
CA LEU A 72 -15.51 -9.69 10.00
C LEU A 72 -16.58 -9.79 8.93
N GLY A 73 -17.81 -9.34 9.20
CA GLY A 73 -18.91 -9.35 8.24
C GLY A 73 -18.58 -8.57 6.97
N THR A 74 -18.08 -7.35 7.11
CA THR A 74 -17.63 -6.52 5.99
C THR A 74 -16.49 -7.17 5.20
N LEU A 75 -15.54 -7.81 5.88
CA LEU A 75 -14.43 -8.50 5.22
C LEU A 75 -14.91 -9.72 4.40
N VAL A 76 -15.88 -10.47 4.92
CA VAL A 76 -16.52 -11.58 4.21
C VAL A 76 -17.23 -11.06 2.96
N VAL A 77 -17.96 -9.94 3.05
CA VAL A 77 -18.59 -9.32 1.89
C VAL A 77 -17.55 -9.00 0.81
N TYR A 78 -16.47 -8.29 1.15
CA TYR A 78 -15.41 -7.99 0.17
C TYR A 78 -14.81 -9.25 -0.47
N ARG A 79 -14.54 -10.30 0.31
CA ARG A 79 -14.05 -11.56 -0.24
C ARG A 79 -15.02 -12.17 -1.24
N THR A 80 -16.30 -12.23 -0.89
CA THR A 80 -17.33 -12.81 -1.77
C THR A 80 -17.47 -12.02 -3.06
N VAL A 81 -17.45 -10.68 -2.98
CA VAL A 81 -17.55 -9.81 -4.15
C VAL A 81 -16.34 -9.99 -5.07
N PHE A 82 -15.11 -9.88 -4.54
CA PHE A 82 -13.91 -10.04 -5.37
C PHE A 82 -13.76 -11.48 -5.90
N ALA A 83 -14.13 -12.50 -5.12
CA ALA A 83 -14.15 -13.88 -5.61
C ALA A 83 -15.15 -14.06 -6.76
N ALA A 84 -16.37 -13.52 -6.62
CA ALA A 84 -17.39 -13.57 -7.66
C ALA A 84 -16.94 -12.84 -8.94
N LEU A 85 -16.33 -11.66 -8.82
CA LEU A 85 -15.78 -10.91 -9.96
C LEU A 85 -14.64 -11.66 -10.64
N GLY A 86 -13.73 -12.28 -9.87
CA GLY A 86 -12.67 -13.11 -10.40
C GLY A 86 -13.20 -14.35 -11.13
N CYS A 87 -14.19 -15.04 -10.55
CA CYS A 87 -14.86 -16.16 -11.20
C CYS A 87 -15.60 -15.74 -12.48
N LEU A 88 -16.27 -14.59 -12.45
CA LEU A 88 -16.91 -14.01 -13.63
C LEU A 88 -15.89 -13.79 -14.74
N MET A 89 -14.75 -13.16 -14.41
CA MET A 89 -13.67 -12.90 -15.36
C MET A 89 -13.13 -14.19 -15.99
N VAL A 90 -12.81 -15.20 -15.16
CA VAL A 90 -12.35 -16.51 -15.64
C VAL A 90 -13.41 -17.17 -16.52
N GLY A 91 -14.68 -17.10 -16.13
CA GLY A 91 -15.81 -17.58 -16.91
C GLY A 91 -15.90 -16.92 -18.27
N THR A 92 -15.78 -15.59 -18.34
CA THR A 92 -15.75 -14.86 -19.62
C THR A 92 -14.56 -15.26 -20.48
N LEU A 93 -13.34 -15.38 -19.94
CA LEU A 93 -12.18 -15.81 -20.72
C LEU A 93 -12.35 -17.21 -21.29
N VAL A 94 -12.84 -18.15 -20.48
CA VAL A 94 -13.07 -19.54 -20.92
C VAL A 94 -14.17 -19.56 -21.98
N TYR A 95 -15.27 -18.84 -21.76
CA TYR A 95 -16.37 -18.74 -22.72
C TYR A 95 -15.89 -18.18 -24.07
N THR A 96 -15.20 -17.04 -24.07
CA THR A 96 -14.71 -16.42 -25.32
C THR A 96 -13.62 -17.27 -25.98
N CYS A 97 -12.78 -17.96 -25.22
CA CYS A 97 -11.82 -18.91 -25.79
C CYS A 97 -12.52 -20.06 -26.52
N ILE A 98 -13.63 -20.56 -25.98
CA ILE A 98 -14.37 -21.69 -26.57
C ILE A 98 -15.16 -21.23 -27.80
N THR A 99 -15.83 -20.08 -27.73
CA THR A 99 -16.69 -19.59 -28.83
C THR A 99 -15.90 -18.97 -29.96
N ASP A 100 -14.88 -18.18 -29.62
CA ASP A 100 -14.17 -17.33 -30.57
C ASP A 100 -12.71 -17.75 -30.75
N GLY A 101 -12.21 -18.81 -30.10
CA GLY A 101 -10.84 -19.29 -30.26
C GLY A 101 -9.81 -18.38 -29.60
N SER A 102 -8.64 -18.16 -30.21
CA SER A 102 -7.57 -17.38 -29.57
C SER A 102 -7.80 -15.85 -29.63
N PRO A 103 -7.36 -15.10 -28.61
CA PRO A 103 -7.40 -13.63 -28.60
C PRO A 103 -6.40 -12.98 -29.57
N PHE A 104 -5.34 -13.70 -29.94
CA PHE A 104 -4.22 -13.19 -30.72
C PHE A 104 -4.48 -13.24 -32.23
N ARG A 105 -5.56 -12.58 -32.68
CA ARG A 105 -5.85 -12.39 -34.11
C ARG A 105 -5.68 -10.92 -34.48
N ALA A 106 -4.84 -10.65 -35.48
CA ALA A 106 -4.58 -9.29 -35.95
C ALA A 106 -5.85 -8.58 -36.42
N GLU A 107 -6.83 -9.32 -36.93
CA GLU A 107 -8.14 -8.81 -37.37
C GLU A 107 -8.97 -8.18 -36.24
N LEU A 108 -8.72 -8.56 -34.97
CA LEU A 108 -9.41 -8.01 -33.80
C LEU A 108 -8.74 -6.72 -33.27
N LEU A 109 -7.51 -6.43 -33.69
CA LEU A 109 -6.71 -5.29 -33.25
C LEU A 109 -7.08 -4.00 -34.00
N THR A 110 -8.36 -3.62 -33.93
CA THR A 110 -8.80 -2.29 -34.39
C THR A 110 -8.08 -1.19 -33.61
N PRO A 111 -7.96 0.04 -34.14
CA PRO A 111 -7.31 1.15 -33.43
C PRO A 111 -7.87 1.35 -32.02
N TRP A 112 -9.19 1.25 -31.86
CA TRP A 112 -9.86 1.34 -30.56
C TRP A 112 -9.56 0.15 -29.63
N MET A 113 -9.46 -1.07 -30.16
CA MET A 113 -9.03 -2.23 -29.38
C MET A 113 -7.60 -2.04 -28.86
N VAL A 114 -6.68 -1.58 -29.71
CA VAL A 114 -5.28 -1.32 -29.34
C VAL A 114 -5.19 -0.25 -28.25
N THR A 115 -5.90 0.87 -28.41
CA THR A 115 -5.93 1.94 -27.39
C THR A 115 -6.48 1.43 -26.06
N THR A 116 -7.56 0.66 -26.08
CA THR A 116 -8.17 0.08 -24.86
C THR A 116 -7.22 -0.92 -24.19
N LEU A 117 -6.49 -1.72 -24.98
CA LEU A 117 -5.51 -2.65 -24.47
C LEU A 117 -4.32 -1.92 -23.82
N ILE A 118 -3.85 -0.82 -24.41
CA ILE A 118 -2.81 0.02 -23.81
C ILE A 118 -3.32 0.62 -22.49
N ASP A 119 -4.55 1.16 -22.47
CA ASP A 119 -5.19 1.69 -21.25
C ASP A 119 -5.19 0.66 -20.12
N PHE A 120 -5.63 -0.55 -20.45
CA PHE A 120 -5.65 -1.69 -19.56
C PHE A 120 -4.26 -2.02 -18.99
N TYR A 121 -3.22 -2.07 -19.83
CA TYR A 121 -1.87 -2.36 -19.37
C TYR A 121 -1.26 -1.23 -18.51
N VAL A 122 -1.61 0.03 -18.76
CA VAL A 122 -1.20 1.14 -17.89
C VAL A 122 -1.81 0.97 -16.49
N ASN A 123 -3.08 0.58 -16.40
CA ASN A 123 -3.70 0.23 -15.11
C ASN A 123 -3.04 -0.98 -14.45
N MET A 124 -2.66 -2.01 -15.22
CA MET A 124 -1.89 -3.14 -14.69
C MET A 124 -0.51 -2.75 -14.19
N ALA A 125 0.16 -1.79 -14.82
CA ALA A 125 1.42 -1.24 -14.34
C ALA A 125 1.26 -0.56 -12.97
N ALA A 126 0.15 0.15 -12.76
CA ALA A 126 -0.18 0.74 -11.46
C ALA A 126 -0.41 -0.33 -10.37
N ILE A 127 -1.24 -1.35 -10.67
CA ILE A 127 -1.54 -2.44 -9.72
C ILE A 127 -0.28 -3.27 -9.43
N SER A 128 0.50 -3.61 -10.45
CA SER A 128 1.76 -4.37 -10.28
C SER A 128 2.78 -3.60 -9.45
N THR A 129 2.91 -2.29 -9.66
CA THR A 129 3.78 -1.43 -8.82
C THR A 129 3.34 -1.49 -7.35
N TRP A 130 2.02 -1.45 -7.11
CA TRP A 130 1.47 -1.62 -5.76
C TRP A 130 1.77 -3.01 -5.17
N VAL A 131 1.62 -4.09 -5.95
CA VAL A 131 1.96 -5.46 -5.53
C VAL A 131 3.45 -5.57 -5.17
N VAL A 132 4.34 -5.05 -6.01
CA VAL A 132 5.79 -5.05 -5.78
C VAL A 132 6.14 -4.30 -4.50
N TYR A 133 5.47 -3.17 -4.25
CA TYR A 133 5.65 -2.40 -3.04
C TYR A 133 5.15 -3.14 -1.80
N LYS A 134 3.99 -3.77 -1.89
CA LYS A 134 3.34 -4.47 -0.77
C LYS A 134 4.08 -5.74 -0.39
N GLU A 135 4.65 -6.45 -1.38
CA GLU A 135 5.36 -7.69 -1.10
C GLU A 135 6.76 -7.45 -0.51
N GLY A 136 7.07 -8.26 0.51
CA GLY A 136 8.41 -8.34 1.09
C GLY A 136 9.35 -9.20 0.23
N ASN A 137 8.80 -10.25 -0.39
CA ASN A 137 9.54 -11.28 -1.10
C ASN A 137 9.51 -11.03 -2.61
N TRP A 138 10.69 -10.84 -3.20
CA TRP A 138 10.85 -10.60 -4.64
C TRP A 138 10.30 -11.74 -5.53
N ILE A 139 10.40 -13.00 -5.08
CA ILE A 139 9.87 -14.15 -5.83
C ILE A 139 8.34 -14.12 -5.89
N SER A 140 7.69 -13.88 -4.74
CA SER A 140 6.23 -13.73 -4.67
C SER A 140 5.75 -12.56 -5.52
N SER A 141 6.45 -11.42 -5.43
CA SER A 141 6.18 -10.25 -6.25
C SER A 141 6.23 -10.56 -7.75
N ILE A 142 7.30 -11.19 -8.24
CA ILE A 142 7.44 -11.56 -9.65
C ILE A 142 6.33 -12.52 -10.08
N PHE A 143 6.01 -13.53 -9.25
CA PHE A 143 4.93 -14.47 -9.53
C PHE A 143 3.58 -13.75 -9.74
N TRP A 144 3.21 -12.84 -8.83
CA TRP A 144 1.97 -12.08 -8.95
C TRP A 144 1.97 -11.11 -10.13
N VAL A 145 3.09 -10.47 -10.44
CA VAL A 145 3.21 -9.58 -11.60
C VAL A 145 3.04 -10.34 -12.91
N VAL A 146 3.67 -11.52 -13.05
CA VAL A 146 3.49 -12.38 -14.24
C VAL A 146 2.04 -12.79 -14.38
N LEU A 147 1.38 -13.21 -13.29
CA LEU A 147 -0.03 -13.55 -13.31
C LEU A 147 -0.92 -12.36 -13.70
N LEU A 148 -0.64 -11.15 -13.20
CA LEU A 148 -1.38 -9.94 -13.58
C LEU A 148 -1.26 -9.63 -15.07
N ILE A 149 -0.07 -9.81 -15.65
CA ILE A 149 0.15 -9.59 -17.09
C ILE A 149 -0.59 -10.64 -17.94
N CYS A 150 -0.67 -11.88 -17.47
CA CYS A 150 -1.28 -12.99 -18.21
C CYS A 150 -2.80 -13.09 -18.05
N LEU A 151 -3.34 -12.89 -16.84
CA LEU A 151 -4.74 -13.15 -16.49
C LEU A 151 -5.52 -11.88 -16.11
N GLY A 152 -4.84 -10.74 -15.96
CA GLY A 152 -5.50 -9.47 -15.70
C GLY A 152 -6.24 -9.42 -14.36
N SER A 153 -7.49 -8.96 -14.39
CA SER A 153 -8.32 -8.75 -13.20
C SER A 153 -8.62 -10.00 -12.41
N ALA A 154 -8.60 -11.19 -13.03
CA ALA A 154 -8.74 -12.44 -12.29
C ALA A 154 -7.63 -12.57 -11.24
N THR A 155 -6.40 -12.18 -11.58
CA THR A 155 -5.27 -12.13 -10.64
C THR A 155 -5.40 -10.99 -9.64
N THR A 156 -5.84 -9.79 -10.05
CA THR A 156 -6.12 -8.68 -9.11
C THR A 156 -7.09 -9.12 -8.02
N CYS A 157 -8.18 -9.79 -8.40
CA CYS A 157 -9.18 -10.32 -7.48
C CYS A 157 -8.60 -11.41 -6.58
N ALA A 158 -7.89 -12.38 -7.15
CA ALA A 158 -7.24 -13.44 -6.39
C ALA A 158 -6.22 -12.89 -5.38
N TYR A 159 -5.45 -11.88 -5.77
CA TYR A 159 -4.49 -11.19 -4.90
C TYR A 159 -5.19 -10.51 -3.73
N ILE A 160 -6.24 -9.73 -4.00
CA ILE A 160 -7.01 -9.04 -2.96
C ILE A 160 -7.62 -10.05 -2.00
N VAL A 161 -8.28 -11.10 -2.50
CA VAL A 161 -8.88 -12.15 -1.66
C VAL A 161 -7.81 -12.83 -0.80
N SER A 162 -6.66 -13.18 -1.38
CA SER A 162 -5.53 -13.78 -0.65
C SER A 162 -5.06 -12.87 0.49
N LYS A 163 -4.90 -11.57 0.24
CA LYS A 163 -4.53 -10.58 1.27
C LYS A 163 -5.60 -10.41 2.33
N LEU A 164 -6.89 -10.46 1.97
CA LEU A 164 -7.97 -10.41 2.95
C LEU A 164 -7.94 -11.67 3.85
N PHE A 165 -7.61 -12.84 3.32
CA PHE A 165 -7.41 -14.06 4.14
C PHE A 165 -6.23 -13.94 5.09
N GLU A 166 -5.09 -13.46 4.58
CA GLU A 166 -3.89 -13.21 5.38
C GLU A 166 -4.15 -12.25 6.54
N ILE A 167 -4.96 -11.20 6.32
CA ILE A 167 -5.36 -10.25 7.38
C ILE A 167 -6.21 -10.92 8.46
N THR A 168 -7.12 -11.83 8.11
CA THR A 168 -7.93 -12.55 9.12
C THR A 168 -7.13 -13.56 9.91
N SER A 169 -6.24 -14.31 9.26
CA SER A 169 -5.37 -15.24 9.99
C SER A 169 -4.40 -14.51 10.90
N SER A 170 -3.85 -13.38 10.42
CA SER A 170 -2.94 -12.53 11.20
C SER A 170 -3.65 -11.78 12.32
N GLY A 171 -4.93 -11.43 12.15
CA GLY A 171 -5.76 -10.83 13.21
C GLY A 171 -5.94 -11.72 14.44
N LEU A 172 -5.65 -13.03 14.33
CA LEU A 172 -5.65 -13.98 15.45
C LEU A 172 -4.27 -14.14 16.12
N SER A 173 -3.20 -13.64 15.49
CA SER A 173 -1.81 -13.91 15.87
C SER A 173 -0.97 -12.62 15.79
N GLN A 174 -0.83 -11.91 16.92
CA GLN A 174 0.19 -10.86 17.08
C GLN A 174 1.61 -11.45 16.80
N ASN A 175 2.67 -10.76 16.32
CA ASN A 175 3.00 -9.34 16.21
C ASN A 175 3.68 -9.04 14.84
N PRO A 176 3.06 -8.28 13.93
CA PRO A 176 3.66 -7.84 12.64
C PRO A 176 4.64 -6.66 12.77
N LEU A 177 4.82 -6.15 13.99
CA LEU A 177 5.63 -4.97 14.30
C LEU A 177 7.13 -5.21 14.16
N ASP A 178 7.61 -6.43 14.46
CA ASP A 178 9.04 -6.77 14.33
C ASP A 178 9.47 -6.86 12.86
N LEU A 179 8.57 -7.28 11.96
CA LEU A 179 8.84 -7.34 10.53
C LEU A 179 8.80 -5.94 9.88
N LEU A 180 7.94 -5.05 10.40
CA LEU A 180 7.88 -3.64 10.00
C LEU A 180 9.12 -2.85 10.45
N LEU A 181 9.63 -3.11 11.65
CA LEU A 181 10.85 -2.47 12.16
C LEU A 181 12.08 -2.84 11.31
N LEU A 182 12.25 -4.11 10.95
CA LEU A 182 13.35 -4.58 10.10
C LEU A 182 13.32 -4.01 8.66
N ARG A 183 12.13 -3.66 8.15
CA ARG A 183 11.97 -3.01 6.83
C ARG A 183 12.24 -1.51 6.88
N GLN A 184 12.11 -0.87 8.04
CA GLN A 184 12.22 0.58 8.20
C GLN A 184 13.67 1.08 8.17
N ASP A 185 14.62 0.27 8.66
CA ASP A 185 16.03 0.69 8.82
C ASP A 185 16.80 0.86 7.50
N ASN A 186 16.33 0.28 6.39
CA ASN A 186 16.98 0.40 5.06
C ASN A 186 16.30 1.42 4.12
N LEU A 187 15.34 2.20 4.63
CA LEU A 187 14.33 2.89 3.83
C LEU A 187 14.55 4.40 3.54
N PRO A 188 15.33 5.21 4.29
CA PRO A 188 15.27 6.67 4.13
C PRO A 188 15.87 7.18 2.80
N GLU A 189 17.02 6.67 2.36
CA GLU A 189 17.65 7.15 1.10
C GLU A 189 16.98 6.58 -0.17
N ARG A 190 16.37 5.38 -0.11
CA ARG A 190 15.68 4.77 -1.26
C ARG A 190 14.29 5.35 -1.53
N LYS A 191 13.59 5.87 -0.51
CA LYS A 191 12.24 6.42 -0.66
C LYS A 191 12.18 7.63 -1.58
N CYS A 192 13.10 8.58 -1.43
CA CYS A 192 13.07 9.83 -2.21
C CYS A 192 13.27 9.58 -3.71
N SER A 193 14.24 8.74 -4.07
CA SER A 193 14.50 8.39 -5.47
C SER A 193 13.31 7.64 -6.09
N PHE A 194 12.73 6.68 -5.35
CA PHE A 194 11.56 5.93 -5.82
C PHE A 194 10.32 6.81 -6.04
N VAL A 195 10.06 7.78 -5.14
CA VAL A 195 8.93 8.71 -5.29
C VAL A 195 9.11 9.60 -6.52
N VAL A 196 10.31 10.12 -6.76
CA VAL A 196 10.58 10.95 -7.96
C VAL A 196 10.45 10.12 -9.24
N ILE A 197 11.03 8.92 -9.28
CA ILE A 197 10.95 8.00 -10.43
C ILE A 197 9.50 7.58 -10.69
N GLY A 198 8.73 7.24 -9.65
CA GLY A 198 7.33 6.87 -9.79
C GLY A 198 6.51 8.01 -10.40
N ARG A 199 6.70 9.25 -9.92
CA ARG A 199 6.00 10.43 -10.46
C ARG A 199 6.32 10.67 -11.93
N THR A 200 7.57 10.56 -12.33
CA THR A 200 7.95 10.77 -13.74
C THR A 200 7.39 9.69 -14.65
N ILE A 201 7.50 8.42 -14.26
CA ILE A 201 6.97 7.29 -15.06
C ILE A 201 5.45 7.40 -15.21
N PHE A 202 4.71 7.55 -14.12
CA PHE A 202 3.23 7.63 -14.20
C PHE A 202 2.77 8.90 -14.91
N SER A 203 3.50 10.02 -14.79
CA SER A 203 3.19 11.22 -15.58
C SER A 203 3.40 11.00 -17.08
N ILE A 204 4.48 10.32 -17.48
CA ILE A 204 4.73 10.00 -18.89
C ILE A 204 3.66 9.04 -19.42
N LEU A 205 3.32 7.99 -18.67
CA LEU A 205 2.27 7.04 -19.03
C LEU A 205 0.90 7.73 -19.17
N GLY A 206 0.55 8.64 -18.26
CA GLY A 206 -0.71 9.39 -18.34
C GLY A 206 -0.78 10.33 -19.55
N ILE A 207 0.32 11.04 -19.86
CA ILE A 207 0.40 11.91 -21.05
C ILE A 207 0.34 11.07 -22.32
N LEU A 208 1.07 9.96 -22.37
CA LEU A 208 1.03 9.02 -23.50
C LEU A 208 -0.39 8.51 -23.73
N MET A 209 -1.08 8.09 -22.68
CA MET A 209 -2.46 7.62 -22.80
C MET A 209 -3.39 8.72 -23.30
N ALA A 210 -3.30 9.94 -22.74
CA ALA A 210 -4.10 11.07 -23.20
C ALA A 210 -3.86 11.39 -24.69
N ALA A 211 -2.60 11.31 -25.15
CA ALA A 211 -2.23 11.48 -26.55
C ALA A 211 -2.83 10.37 -27.43
N LEU A 212 -2.78 9.11 -27.00
CA LEU A 212 -3.34 7.97 -27.74
C LEU A 212 -4.87 8.04 -27.85
N VAL A 213 -5.57 8.37 -26.76
CA VAL A 213 -7.03 8.60 -26.80
C VAL A 213 -7.35 9.75 -27.74
N THR A 214 -6.65 10.88 -27.62
CA THR A 214 -6.90 12.05 -28.48
C THR A 214 -6.66 11.71 -29.95
N TYR A 215 -5.55 11.03 -30.25
CA TYR A 215 -5.22 10.60 -31.60
C TYR A 215 -6.30 9.70 -32.19
N THR A 216 -6.71 8.66 -31.46
CA THR A 216 -7.74 7.72 -31.93
C THR A 216 -9.13 8.33 -32.04
N VAL A 217 -9.48 9.30 -31.19
CA VAL A 217 -10.73 10.07 -31.35
C VAL A 217 -10.70 10.91 -32.63
N ILE A 218 -9.55 11.51 -32.98
CA ILE A 218 -9.41 12.31 -34.19
C ILE A 218 -9.46 11.45 -35.45
N THR A 219 -8.79 10.29 -35.46
CA THR A 219 -8.69 9.44 -36.65
C THR A 219 -9.92 8.55 -36.85
N ASP A 220 -10.46 8.00 -35.78
CA ASP A 220 -11.49 6.95 -35.83
C ASP A 220 -12.83 7.40 -35.22
N GLY A 221 -12.95 8.65 -34.76
CA GLY A 221 -14.17 9.17 -34.13
C GLY A 221 -14.41 8.54 -32.76
N LEU A 222 -15.66 8.57 -32.27
CA LEU A 222 -15.99 8.10 -30.92
C LEU A 222 -15.95 6.56 -30.78
N PRO A 223 -15.63 6.04 -29.58
CA PRO A 223 -15.51 4.59 -29.31
C PRO A 223 -16.86 3.85 -29.27
N PHE A 224 -17.99 4.58 -29.18
CA PHE A 224 -19.32 4.01 -28.93
C PHE A 224 -19.98 3.47 -30.21
N ARG A 225 -19.32 2.54 -30.89
CA ARG A 225 -19.84 1.85 -32.09
C ARG A 225 -19.97 0.36 -31.80
N LYS A 226 -21.15 -0.21 -32.10
CA LYS A 226 -21.40 -1.64 -31.88
C LYS A 226 -20.48 -2.53 -32.73
N ASP A 227 -20.04 -2.03 -33.88
CA ASP A 227 -19.13 -2.76 -34.78
C ASP A 227 -17.74 -3.00 -34.18
N LEU A 228 -17.34 -2.22 -33.17
CA LEU A 228 -16.06 -2.37 -32.48
C LEU A 228 -16.14 -3.31 -31.27
N LEU A 229 -17.34 -3.62 -30.77
CA LEU A 229 -17.61 -4.48 -29.62
C LEU A 229 -17.61 -5.96 -30.02
N THR A 230 -16.48 -6.44 -30.52
CA THR A 230 -16.26 -7.88 -30.71
C THR A 230 -16.30 -8.62 -29.36
N PRO A 231 -16.54 -9.94 -29.33
CA PRO A 231 -16.54 -10.72 -28.09
C PRO A 231 -15.24 -10.54 -27.26
N TRP A 232 -14.10 -10.45 -27.95
CA TRP A 232 -12.80 -10.20 -27.31
C TRP A 232 -12.67 -8.78 -26.79
N MET A 233 -13.12 -7.75 -27.52
CA MET A 233 -13.19 -6.39 -27.01
C MET A 233 -14.08 -6.32 -25.76
N ALA A 234 -15.23 -6.99 -25.76
CA ALA A 234 -16.12 -7.04 -24.61
C ALA A 234 -15.47 -7.71 -23.39
N ALA A 235 -14.75 -8.82 -23.58
CA ALA A 235 -14.00 -9.48 -22.51
C ALA A 235 -12.91 -8.57 -21.93
N THR A 236 -12.14 -7.87 -22.77
CA THR A 236 -11.13 -6.90 -22.33
C THR A 236 -11.76 -5.73 -21.58
N LEU A 237 -12.92 -5.26 -22.01
CA LEU A 237 -13.67 -4.19 -21.34
C LEU A 237 -14.15 -4.62 -19.94
N ILE A 238 -14.68 -5.85 -19.83
CA ILE A 238 -15.09 -6.44 -18.55
C ILE A 238 -13.88 -6.52 -17.61
N ASP A 239 -12.75 -7.03 -18.12
CA ASP A 239 -11.50 -7.12 -17.36
C ASP A 239 -11.06 -5.73 -16.85
N PHE A 240 -11.03 -4.75 -17.74
CA PHE A 240 -10.70 -3.38 -17.44
C PHE A 240 -11.57 -2.80 -16.32
N TYR A 241 -12.90 -2.95 -16.42
CA TYR A 241 -13.81 -2.41 -15.41
C TYR A 241 -13.73 -3.10 -14.05
N ILE A 242 -13.41 -4.40 -14.00
CA ILE A 242 -13.16 -5.08 -12.73
C ILE A 242 -11.92 -4.49 -12.03
N ASN A 243 -10.87 -4.16 -12.78
CA ASN A 243 -9.70 -3.48 -12.22
C ASN A 243 -10.01 -2.05 -11.78
N ILE A 244 -10.77 -1.29 -12.58
CA ILE A 244 -11.25 0.04 -12.18
C ILE A 244 -12.07 -0.04 -10.90
N PHE A 245 -12.93 -1.05 -10.76
CA PHE A 245 -13.68 -1.30 -9.52
C PHE A 245 -12.72 -1.55 -8.34
N ALA A 246 -11.70 -2.39 -8.49
CA ALA A 246 -10.71 -2.62 -7.43
C ALA A 246 -9.98 -1.33 -7.03
N ILE A 247 -9.55 -0.52 -8.00
CA ILE A 247 -8.92 0.79 -7.76
C ILE A 247 -9.91 1.75 -7.09
N SER A 248 -11.17 1.77 -7.51
CA SER A 248 -12.22 2.62 -6.95
C SER A 248 -12.46 2.33 -5.47
N VAL A 249 -12.51 1.04 -5.08
CA VAL A 249 -12.63 0.63 -3.68
C VAL A 249 -11.44 1.17 -2.90
N TRP A 250 -10.22 1.09 -3.44
CA TRP A 250 -9.04 1.65 -2.80
C TRP A 250 -9.12 3.18 -2.66
N VAL A 251 -9.56 3.91 -3.69
CA VAL A 251 -9.74 5.36 -3.67
C VAL A 251 -10.75 5.77 -2.59
N VAL A 252 -11.90 5.09 -2.47
CA VAL A 252 -12.91 5.37 -1.44
C VAL A 252 -12.33 5.24 -0.03
N HIS A 253 -11.43 4.28 0.19
CA HIS A 253 -10.77 4.10 1.48
C HIS A 253 -9.65 5.11 1.75
N ARG A 254 -9.09 5.73 0.70
CA ARG A 254 -8.00 6.70 0.81
C ARG A 254 -8.50 8.14 0.96
N GLU A 255 -9.59 8.49 0.30
CA GLU A 255 -10.15 9.83 0.32
C GLU A 255 -10.84 10.14 1.66
N SER A 256 -10.62 11.35 2.17
CA SER A 256 -11.23 11.80 3.43
C SER A 256 -12.69 12.24 3.27
N THR A 257 -13.08 12.65 2.06
CA THR A 257 -14.42 13.15 1.76
C THR A 257 -15.09 12.28 0.69
N TRP A 258 -16.36 11.97 0.91
CA TRP A 258 -17.14 11.17 -0.04
C TRP A 258 -17.32 11.89 -1.38
N ILE A 259 -17.38 13.23 -1.39
CA ILE A 259 -17.49 14.01 -2.63
C ILE A 259 -16.23 13.84 -3.49
N SER A 260 -15.03 13.96 -2.90
CA SER A 260 -13.77 13.71 -3.62
C SER A 260 -13.73 12.28 -4.17
N ALA A 261 -14.11 11.29 -3.36
CA ALA A 261 -14.17 9.89 -3.79
C ALA A 261 -15.09 9.71 -5.00
N VAL A 262 -16.30 10.28 -4.99
CA VAL A 262 -17.25 10.19 -6.11
C VAL A 262 -16.68 10.86 -7.36
N ILE A 263 -16.07 12.05 -7.24
CA ILE A 263 -15.45 12.73 -8.37
C ILE A 263 -14.34 11.85 -8.98
N TRP A 264 -13.46 11.29 -8.17
CA TRP A 264 -12.40 10.39 -8.64
C TRP A 264 -12.94 9.11 -9.28
N ILE A 265 -14.01 8.52 -8.73
CA ILE A 265 -14.67 7.36 -9.32
C ILE A 265 -15.26 7.70 -10.69
N CYS A 266 -15.98 8.82 -10.80
CA CYS A 266 -16.53 9.28 -12.07
C CYS A 266 -15.42 9.50 -13.10
N LEU A 267 -14.30 10.10 -12.70
CA LEU A 267 -13.14 10.29 -13.57
C LEU A 267 -12.51 8.95 -13.99
N LEU A 268 -12.37 7.99 -13.09
CA LEU A 268 -11.84 6.65 -13.41
C LEU A 268 -12.73 5.90 -14.41
N ILE A 269 -14.05 6.01 -14.28
CA ILE A 269 -15.00 5.39 -15.21
C ILE A 269 -14.94 6.05 -16.59
N CYS A 270 -14.78 7.38 -16.64
CA CYS A 270 -14.77 8.14 -17.90
C CYS A 270 -13.42 8.10 -18.64
N PHE A 271 -12.31 8.19 -17.92
CA PHE A 271 -10.97 8.40 -18.49
C PHE A 271 -9.99 7.26 -18.22
N GLY A 272 -10.36 6.28 -17.39
CA GLY A 272 -9.54 5.09 -17.20
C GLY A 272 -8.18 5.37 -16.59
N SER A 273 -7.13 4.85 -17.23
CA SER A 273 -5.76 4.96 -16.74
C SER A 273 -5.19 6.37 -16.70
N ILE A 274 -5.71 7.31 -17.49
CA ILE A 274 -5.31 8.72 -17.40
C ILE A 274 -5.58 9.23 -15.97
N THR A 275 -6.75 8.91 -15.43
CA THR A 275 -7.13 9.25 -14.06
C THR A 275 -6.34 8.44 -13.04
N THR A 276 -6.12 7.14 -13.26
CA THR A 276 -5.29 6.31 -12.36
C THR A 276 -3.88 6.90 -12.21
N CYS A 277 -3.23 7.23 -13.32
CA CYS A 277 -1.91 7.86 -13.33
C CYS A 277 -1.93 9.22 -12.64
N GLY A 278 -2.91 10.08 -12.97
CA GLY A 278 -3.08 11.38 -12.32
C GLY A 278 -3.25 11.26 -10.80
N TYR A 279 -4.09 10.33 -10.35
CA TYR A 279 -4.33 10.07 -8.94
C TYR A 279 -3.05 9.63 -8.22
N ILE A 280 -2.31 8.69 -8.80
CA ILE A 280 -1.04 8.21 -8.24
C ILE A 280 -0.02 9.34 -8.17
N VAL A 281 0.11 10.17 -9.20
CA VAL A 281 1.02 11.32 -9.21
C VAL A 281 0.65 12.32 -8.11
N VAL A 282 -0.64 12.64 -7.94
CA VAL A 282 -1.13 13.51 -6.85
C VAL A 282 -0.80 12.91 -5.48
N GLN A 283 -1.02 11.62 -5.29
CA GLN A 283 -0.69 10.92 -4.04
C GLN A 283 0.82 10.96 -3.75
N LEU A 284 1.68 10.71 -4.75
CA LEU A 284 3.14 10.78 -4.57
C LEU A 284 3.62 12.21 -4.33
N LEU A 285 2.94 13.22 -4.89
CA LEU A 285 3.20 14.64 -4.62
C LEU A 285 2.90 15.00 -3.16
N GLN A 286 1.76 14.57 -2.64
CA GLN A 286 1.37 14.82 -1.24
C GLN A 286 2.36 14.19 -0.26
N VAL A 287 2.80 12.96 -0.53
CA VAL A 287 3.83 12.29 0.28
C VAL A 287 5.17 13.04 0.20
N SER A 288 5.57 13.50 -0.99
CA SER A 288 6.82 14.25 -1.16
C SER A 288 6.83 15.61 -0.46
N TYR A 289 5.68 16.27 -0.30
CA TYR A 289 5.60 17.56 0.41
C TYR A 289 5.86 17.39 1.91
N GLN A 290 5.52 16.23 2.48
CA GLN A 290 5.72 15.93 3.89
C GLN A 290 7.19 15.59 4.24
N ASP A 291 8.02 15.21 3.26
CA ASP A 291 9.46 14.95 3.44
C ASP A 291 10.30 16.17 2.96
N PRO A 292 10.86 17.01 3.85
CA PRO A 292 11.49 18.30 3.53
C PRO A 292 12.92 18.15 3.01
N VAL A 293 13.16 17.28 2.03
CA VAL A 293 14.50 17.05 1.46
C VAL A 293 14.91 18.17 0.51
N TYR A 294 13.95 18.86 -0.12
CA TYR A 294 14.23 20.03 -0.96
C TYR A 294 14.81 21.21 -0.17
N HIS A 295 14.36 21.39 1.09
CA HIS A 295 14.91 22.42 1.97
C HIS A 295 16.35 22.09 2.42
N LEU A 296 16.73 20.81 2.49
CA LEU A 296 18.08 20.40 2.89
C LEU A 296 19.10 20.48 1.75
N LEU A 297 18.71 20.17 0.51
CA LEU A 297 19.59 20.28 -0.67
C LEU A 297 19.84 21.73 -1.11
N LEU A 298 18.84 22.63 -1.00
CA LEU A 298 19.04 24.06 -1.27
C LEU A 298 19.88 24.75 -0.18
N ASN A 299 19.72 24.34 1.08
CA ASN A 299 20.47 24.93 2.19
C ASN A 299 21.93 24.43 2.24
N SER A 300 22.23 23.22 1.77
CA SER A 300 23.62 22.73 1.68
C SER A 300 24.40 23.40 0.54
N HIS A 301 23.74 23.72 -0.59
CA HIS A 301 24.38 24.44 -1.69
C HIS A 301 24.67 25.92 -1.37
N SER A 302 23.89 26.54 -0.46
CA SER A 302 24.18 27.89 0.05
C SER A 302 25.40 27.95 0.97
N LYS A 303 25.83 26.83 1.55
CA LYS A 303 26.89 26.80 2.59
C LYS A 303 28.32 26.66 2.04
N TYR A 304 28.47 26.46 0.73
CA TYR A 304 29.77 26.37 0.05
C TYR A 304 30.04 27.53 -0.93
N GLY A 305 29.18 28.55 -0.96
CA GLY A 305 29.40 29.78 -1.70
C GLY A 305 29.98 30.88 -0.81
N ILE A 306 31.23 31.27 -1.12
CA ILE A 306 31.95 32.47 -0.65
C ILE A 306 32.62 32.35 0.73
N ALA A 307 33.90 31.95 0.72
CA ALA A 307 34.88 32.46 1.67
C ALA A 307 35.53 33.71 1.05
N PRO A 308 35.46 34.90 1.68
CA PRO A 308 36.19 36.07 1.20
C PRO A 308 37.68 35.91 1.47
N LEU A 309 38.48 36.14 0.43
CA LEU A 309 39.93 36.31 0.48
C LEU A 309 40.25 37.51 1.38
N GLN A 310 40.60 37.24 2.64
CA GLN A 310 41.07 38.27 3.56
C GLN A 310 42.57 38.47 3.34
N LYS A 311 42.90 39.63 2.75
CA LYS A 311 44.23 40.24 2.76
C LYS A 311 44.83 40.18 4.18
N ILE A 312 46.09 39.76 4.28
CA ILE A 312 47.23 40.46 4.92
C ILE A 312 48.50 39.94 4.22
#